data_AF-J7L6H0-F1
#
_entry.id   AF-J7L6H0-F1
#
_cell.length_a   1.000
_cell.length_b   1.000
_cell.length_c   1.000
_cell.angle_alpha   90.00
_cell.angle_beta   90.00
_cell.angle_gamma   90.00
#
_symmetry.space_group_name_H-M   'P 1'
#
loop_
_entity.id
_entity.type
_entity.pdbx_description
1 polymer ?
#
loop_
_entity_poly.entity_id
_entity_poly.type
_entity_poly.pdbx_seq_one_letter_code
_entity_poly.pdbx_strand_id
1 'polypeptide(L)'
;MDGGRTIRGGEGEPRPSRRRFARIVAMVVTGVLLLTVLNPMSHPDVLVRPTPGEDAVALPLYDLLNRTGISQDGASDEGDLDGAGNSLSARTLAAAGWSPGGEVDILDTSMRLPVYGEGRPDHVLSDGQSLTLGEPTRLRSLTFLATGTRTDGTGADVRSVGSVVYSDGGEHKFELVVPDWAAGPAGDAALTLPYANSATGFGLDVIGSVRLYARSVPLEPGREVDHVVLPEVTDPDANLHVFSVGGRQADREWTGTWARATSGYTEVGPWQDQTLRLAVRSTTGGHKVRVRLDNTFASRPVTIGAVSLALRDTGARTRGAAIPLTFSGARGAVIPAGGRLVSDPIDFLLPPSTELLVSIHLPDRVTAAPIHYASVDTNFTTAPGSGDRTLEREEEPFTGTVEQWPFLTGIEVMDGPGAVVTFGDSITDGVRSTRDAYARWPDVLSDRLRQRSDLPDPGVLNLGVAGNRVTTDGYPGEGVSTYANGVSLLHRAQRDVFSQNGVESVVVFAGINDLRWGASAEEVIAGLNRLARMARDHDVRIFVATLGPCEGGSRCTPGLERQRQRINAHLREQRLDPESPFTGVWDFDAVLRDPERPTRLRPEYDSGDHLHPGDAGLRAIAESVDLYELLGS
;
A
#
# COMPACT_ATOMS: atom_id res chain seq x y z
N MET A 1 23.60 14.57 73.43
CA MET A 1 23.04 13.30 72.92
C MET A 1 22.30 13.64 71.63
N ASP A 2 22.95 14.08 70.55
CA ASP A 2 24.13 13.52 69.85
C ASP A 2 23.93 12.06 69.41
N GLY A 3 24.17 11.69 68.16
CA GLY A 3 24.60 12.45 66.96
C GLY A 3 24.28 11.59 65.71
N GLY A 4 24.65 11.86 64.45
CA GLY A 4 25.50 12.81 63.70
C GLY A 4 25.59 12.22 62.26
N ARG A 5 26.06 12.83 61.16
CA ARG A 5 26.88 14.03 60.82
C ARG A 5 26.39 14.53 59.44
N THR A 6 25.96 15.79 59.25
CA THR A 6 26.71 17.04 58.94
C THR A 6 27.32 17.20 57.54
N ILE A 7 27.02 18.37 56.95
CA ILE A 7 27.32 18.88 55.60
C ILE A 7 28.38 20.00 55.69
N ARG A 8 29.19 20.20 54.63
CA ARG A 8 29.77 21.46 54.11
C ARG A 8 29.98 21.28 52.60
N GLY A 9 29.98 22.25 51.68
CA GLY A 9 29.93 23.74 51.65
C GLY A 9 30.50 24.16 50.26
N GLY A 10 30.35 25.35 49.68
CA GLY A 10 29.71 26.62 50.06
C GLY A 10 29.69 27.59 48.84
N GLU A 11 29.29 28.85 49.07
CA GLU A 11 29.17 29.95 48.07
C GLU A 11 30.55 30.48 47.59
N GLY A 12 30.74 31.33 46.54
CA GLY A 12 29.86 31.91 45.52
C GLY A 12 30.51 33.15 44.81
N GLU A 13 30.26 33.34 43.49
CA GLU A 13 30.32 34.61 42.70
C GLU A 13 31.65 35.44 42.56
N PRO A 14 31.76 36.48 41.66
CA PRO A 14 31.35 36.58 40.23
C PRO A 14 32.32 37.39 39.29
N ARG A 15 31.86 37.73 38.06
CA ARG A 15 32.19 38.92 37.19
C ARG A 15 33.31 38.87 36.09
N PRO A 16 33.32 39.80 35.07
CA PRO A 16 33.63 39.40 33.67
C PRO A 16 34.59 40.27 32.82
N SER A 17 34.90 39.75 31.61
CA SER A 17 35.11 40.46 30.32
C SER A 17 36.48 41.08 29.90
N ARG A 18 36.71 41.04 28.56
CA ARG A 18 37.51 41.91 27.65
C ARG A 18 39.06 41.91 27.62
N ARG A 19 39.58 41.25 26.55
CA ARG A 19 40.46 41.76 25.45
C ARG A 19 41.85 42.43 25.72
N ARG A 20 42.85 41.87 24.98
CA ARG A 20 43.97 42.50 24.19
C ARG A 20 45.41 42.61 24.75
N PHE A 21 46.34 42.68 23.78
CA PHE A 21 47.84 42.81 23.79
C PHE A 21 48.62 41.50 24.05
N ALA A 22 49.50 40.96 23.19
CA ALA A 22 50.64 41.47 22.37
C ALA A 22 51.92 41.71 23.23
N ARG A 23 53.18 41.44 22.83
CA ARG A 23 53.83 41.26 21.50
C ARG A 23 55.35 40.88 21.66
N ILE A 24 56.05 40.50 20.57
CA ILE A 24 57.54 40.64 20.34
C ILE A 24 58.42 39.62 21.13
N VAL A 25 59.57 39.06 20.68
CA VAL A 25 60.71 39.52 19.82
C VAL A 25 60.85 38.71 18.49
N ALA A 26 61.98 38.83 17.76
CA ALA A 26 62.34 38.13 16.51
C ALA A 26 63.88 38.25 16.23
N MET A 27 64.46 37.40 15.37
CA MET A 27 65.71 37.63 14.54
C MET A 27 65.93 36.44 13.56
N VAL A 28 65.92 36.60 12.21
CA VAL A 28 66.99 37.12 11.27
C VAL A 28 68.01 36.00 10.92
N VAL A 29 68.23 35.57 9.65
CA VAL A 29 68.80 36.30 8.48
C VAL A 29 68.21 35.87 7.10
N THR A 30 68.24 36.83 6.18
CA THR A 30 67.90 36.89 4.73
C THR A 30 68.60 35.89 3.78
N GLY A 31 67.93 35.52 2.68
CA GLY A 31 68.55 34.93 1.47
C GLY A 31 67.59 34.85 0.28
N VAL A 32 67.61 35.84 -0.62
CA VAL A 32 66.68 35.92 -1.77
C VAL A 32 67.19 35.12 -2.97
N LEU A 33 66.34 34.28 -3.56
CA LEU A 33 66.40 34.01 -5.00
C LEU A 33 64.98 33.96 -5.59
N LEU A 34 64.73 34.76 -6.61
CA LEU A 34 63.47 34.80 -7.35
C LEU A 34 63.47 33.67 -8.39
N LEU A 35 62.51 32.75 -8.31
CA LEU A 35 62.18 31.85 -9.43
C LEU A 35 60.66 31.64 -9.45
N THR A 36 60.01 32.28 -10.42
CA THR A 36 58.57 32.22 -10.64
C THR A 36 58.17 30.85 -11.17
N VAL A 37 57.58 30.03 -10.31
CA VAL A 37 56.77 28.87 -10.72
C VAL A 37 55.33 29.16 -10.33
N LEU A 38 54.44 29.18 -11.32
CA LEU A 38 53.01 29.34 -11.12
C LEU A 38 52.45 28.06 -10.49
N ASN A 39 52.11 28.10 -9.21
CA ASN A 39 51.13 27.19 -8.64
C ASN A 39 49.73 27.74 -8.94
N PRO A 40 48.91 27.13 -9.82
CA PRO A 40 47.48 27.29 -9.71
C PRO A 40 47.02 26.60 -8.41
N MET A 41 46.20 27.29 -7.62
CA MET A 41 45.58 26.69 -6.45
C MET A 41 44.64 25.58 -6.91
N SER A 42 44.63 24.45 -6.20
CA SER A 42 43.59 23.44 -6.35
C SER A 42 42.24 24.03 -5.90
N HIS A 43 41.45 24.48 -6.86
CA HIS A 43 40.04 24.80 -6.65
C HIS A 43 39.28 23.49 -6.35
N PRO A 44 38.14 23.54 -5.63
CA PRO A 44 37.25 22.38 -5.55
C PRO A 44 36.77 22.03 -6.96
N ASP A 45 36.66 20.73 -7.26
CA ASP A 45 36.11 20.27 -8.54
C ASP A 45 34.68 20.80 -8.71
N VAL A 46 34.53 21.75 -9.62
CA VAL A 46 33.23 22.15 -10.12
C VAL A 46 32.75 21.01 -10.99
N LEU A 47 31.79 20.24 -10.48
CA LEU A 47 31.07 19.22 -11.25
C LEU A 47 30.60 19.83 -12.56
N VAL A 48 31.25 19.43 -13.66
CA VAL A 48 30.79 19.77 -15.01
C VAL A 48 29.51 18.97 -15.23
N ARG A 49 28.37 19.66 -15.19
CA ARG A 49 27.09 19.08 -15.63
C ARG A 49 27.28 18.52 -17.05
N PRO A 50 26.88 17.27 -17.33
CA PRO A 50 26.82 16.78 -18.70
C PRO A 50 25.94 17.71 -19.54
N THR A 51 26.38 18.01 -20.76
CA THR A 51 25.54 18.71 -21.73
C THR A 51 24.38 17.81 -22.14
N PRO A 52 23.11 18.23 -22.05
CA PRO A 52 22.00 17.45 -22.61
C PRO A 52 22.14 17.40 -24.14
N GLY A 53 22.24 16.21 -24.74
CA GLY A 53 22.24 16.05 -26.20
C GLY A 53 23.21 15.04 -26.82
N GLU A 54 23.95 14.25 -26.03
CA GLU A 54 24.51 12.97 -26.52
C GLU A 54 23.63 11.82 -25.98
N ASP A 55 23.41 10.79 -26.79
CA ASP A 55 22.59 9.63 -26.43
C ASP A 55 23.22 8.90 -25.24
N ALA A 56 22.78 9.24 -24.03
CA ALA A 56 23.21 8.59 -22.80
C ALA A 56 22.75 7.13 -22.82
N VAL A 57 23.69 6.22 -23.07
CA VAL A 57 23.44 4.77 -23.13
C VAL A 57 22.70 4.35 -21.87
N ALA A 58 21.48 3.84 -22.02
CA ALA A 58 20.69 3.37 -20.89
C ALA A 58 21.38 2.15 -20.25
N LEU A 59 21.57 2.20 -18.93
CA LEU A 59 22.27 1.16 -18.18
C LEU A 59 21.31 0.39 -17.26
N PRO A 60 21.55 -0.90 -16.97
CA PRO A 60 20.83 -1.61 -15.92
C PRO A 60 21.01 -0.91 -14.56
N LEU A 61 20.00 -0.96 -13.68
CA LEU A 61 20.02 -0.23 -12.40
C LEU A 61 21.28 -0.50 -11.55
N TYR A 62 21.79 -1.73 -11.60
CA TYR A 62 23.00 -2.14 -10.87
C TYR A 62 24.26 -1.34 -11.28
N ASP A 63 24.36 -0.95 -12.55
CA ASP A 63 25.48 -0.17 -13.08
C ASP A 63 25.30 1.35 -12.85
N LEU A 64 24.12 1.78 -12.38
CA LEU A 64 23.81 3.17 -12.00
C LEU A 64 23.97 3.44 -10.49
N LEU A 65 24.15 2.40 -9.65
CA LEU A 65 24.24 2.54 -8.20
C LEU A 65 25.41 3.45 -7.80
N ASN A 66 25.12 4.54 -7.11
CA ASN A 66 26.07 5.63 -6.85
C ASN A 66 26.12 6.10 -5.39
N ARG A 67 25.28 5.53 -4.52
CA ARG A 67 25.23 5.82 -3.08
C ARG A 67 25.08 4.55 -2.25
N THR A 68 25.64 4.58 -1.05
CA THR A 68 25.46 3.53 -0.02
C THR A 68 24.49 4.05 1.03
N GLY A 69 23.33 3.42 1.15
CA GLY A 69 22.25 3.79 2.07
C GLY A 69 21.83 2.68 3.03
N ILE A 70 22.45 1.49 2.92
CA ILE A 70 22.21 0.32 3.76
C ILE A 70 23.55 -0.13 4.38
N SER A 71 23.63 -0.12 5.71
CA SER A 71 24.88 -0.39 6.44
C SER A 71 24.68 -1.41 7.56
N GLN A 72 25.78 -1.96 8.09
CA GLN A 72 25.75 -2.84 9.26
C GLN A 72 25.51 -2.03 10.54
N ASP A 73 24.72 -2.57 11.48
CA ASP A 73 24.45 -1.93 12.78
C ASP A 73 25.77 -1.55 13.49
N GLY A 74 25.98 -0.25 13.72
CA GLY A 74 27.21 0.28 14.35
C GLY A 74 28.39 0.57 13.41
N ALA A 75 28.27 0.31 12.10
CA ALA A 75 29.19 0.75 11.04
C ALA A 75 28.60 1.95 10.28
N SER A 76 28.30 3.01 11.03
CA SER A 76 27.55 4.18 10.52
C SER A 76 28.35 5.09 9.57
N ASP A 77 29.66 4.87 9.45
CA ASP A 77 30.51 5.50 8.44
C ASP A 77 30.44 4.80 7.06
N GLU A 78 29.76 3.65 6.95
CA GLU A 78 29.60 2.92 5.69
C GLU A 78 28.44 3.43 4.80
N GLY A 79 27.47 4.21 5.32
CA GLY A 79 26.30 4.62 4.52
C GLY A 79 25.52 5.81 5.06
N ASP A 80 25.01 6.63 4.14
CA ASP A 80 24.39 7.93 4.40
C ASP A 80 23.25 8.22 3.41
N LEU A 81 22.01 8.31 3.92
CA LEU A 81 20.80 8.63 3.16
C LEU A 81 20.34 10.08 3.34
N ASP A 82 20.57 10.68 4.51
CA ASP A 82 20.02 11.98 4.88
C ASP A 82 21.08 13.11 4.95
N GLY A 83 22.34 12.80 4.64
CA GLY A 83 23.46 13.74 4.73
C GLY A 83 24.02 13.90 6.14
N ALA A 84 23.53 13.11 7.11
CA ALA A 84 23.96 13.13 8.51
C ALA A 84 24.59 11.80 8.96
N GLY A 85 24.88 10.88 8.03
CA GLY A 85 25.49 9.57 8.30
C GLY A 85 24.48 8.56 8.88
N ASN A 86 23.20 8.69 8.50
CA ASN A 86 22.17 7.74 8.90
C ASN A 86 21.73 6.90 7.69
N SER A 87 21.43 5.63 7.92
CA SER A 87 21.16 4.64 6.87
C SER A 87 20.15 3.57 7.32
N LEU A 88 19.65 2.78 6.37
CA LEU A 88 18.84 1.60 6.66
C LEU A 88 19.71 0.50 7.27
N SER A 89 19.19 -0.21 8.27
CA SER A 89 19.91 -1.32 8.89
C SER A 89 19.84 -2.57 8.01
N ALA A 90 21.01 -3.04 7.53
CA ALA A 90 21.16 -4.30 6.80
C ALA A 90 20.61 -5.50 7.58
N ARG A 91 20.70 -5.45 8.92
CA ARG A 91 20.21 -6.47 9.83
C ARG A 91 18.68 -6.52 9.89
N THR A 92 18.01 -5.36 9.96
CA THR A 92 16.55 -5.33 10.04
C THR A 92 15.90 -5.64 8.69
N LEU A 93 16.53 -5.25 7.57
CA LEU A 93 16.15 -5.72 6.23
C LEU A 93 16.23 -7.26 6.12
N ALA A 94 17.35 -7.86 6.51
CA ALA A 94 17.49 -9.32 6.51
C ALA A 94 16.47 -10.00 7.44
N ALA A 95 16.18 -9.43 8.62
CA ALA A 95 15.15 -9.92 9.53
C ALA A 95 13.71 -9.75 9.01
N ALA A 96 13.49 -8.81 8.09
CA ALA A 96 12.26 -8.62 7.32
C ALA A 96 12.15 -9.60 6.13
N GLY A 97 13.18 -10.43 5.87
CA GLY A 97 13.26 -11.35 4.73
C GLY A 97 13.73 -10.71 3.43
N TRP A 98 14.03 -9.42 3.46
CA TRP A 98 14.58 -8.68 2.34
C TRP A 98 16.09 -8.93 2.34
N SER A 99 16.59 -9.75 1.41
CA SER A 99 17.97 -10.24 1.40
C SER A 99 18.79 -9.59 0.26
N PRO A 100 20.12 -9.45 0.39
CA PRO A 100 20.95 -8.84 -0.66
C PRO A 100 20.81 -9.58 -1.99
N GLY A 101 20.46 -8.87 -3.05
CA GLY A 101 20.26 -9.45 -4.39
C GLY A 101 19.03 -10.33 -4.57
N GLY A 102 18.19 -10.50 -3.54
CA GLY A 102 16.95 -11.27 -3.58
C GLY A 102 15.80 -10.53 -4.28
N GLU A 103 14.62 -11.16 -4.33
CA GLU A 103 13.41 -10.58 -4.95
C GLU A 103 12.27 -10.45 -3.93
N VAL A 104 11.43 -9.43 -4.12
CA VAL A 104 10.16 -9.21 -3.38
C VAL A 104 9.05 -8.90 -4.37
N ASP A 105 7.90 -9.57 -4.27
CA ASP A 105 6.70 -9.14 -4.98
C ASP A 105 6.00 -8.00 -4.22
N ILE A 106 5.87 -6.84 -4.87
CA ILE A 106 5.21 -5.64 -4.34
C ILE A 106 4.36 -5.02 -5.46
N LEU A 107 3.10 -4.66 -5.18
CA LEU A 107 2.16 -4.10 -6.19
C LEU A 107 2.01 -4.96 -7.48
N ASP A 108 2.08 -6.30 -7.36
CA ASP A 108 2.08 -7.25 -8.49
C ASP A 108 3.28 -7.05 -9.46
N THR A 109 4.41 -6.58 -8.92
CA THR A 109 5.70 -6.44 -9.60
C THR A 109 6.79 -7.15 -8.79
N SER A 110 7.61 -8.00 -9.41
CA SER A 110 8.84 -8.51 -8.76
C SER A 110 9.89 -7.40 -8.73
N MET A 111 10.38 -7.10 -7.54
CA MET A 111 11.36 -6.07 -7.24
C MET A 111 12.67 -6.75 -6.83
N ARG A 112 13.69 -6.68 -7.68
CA ARG A 112 15.03 -7.20 -7.36
C ARG A 112 15.75 -6.22 -6.44
N LEU A 113 16.11 -6.67 -5.24
CA LEU A 113 16.83 -5.88 -4.24
C LEU A 113 18.31 -5.71 -4.61
N PRO A 114 18.96 -4.61 -4.19
CA PRO A 114 20.38 -4.39 -4.40
C PRO A 114 21.23 -5.41 -3.62
N VAL A 115 22.48 -5.60 -4.06
CA VAL A 115 23.48 -6.41 -3.32
C VAL A 115 24.20 -5.49 -2.33
N TYR A 116 23.52 -5.21 -1.21
CA TYR A 116 23.97 -4.23 -0.20
C TYR A 116 24.96 -4.78 0.84
N GLY A 117 25.64 -3.87 1.55
CA GLY A 117 26.60 -4.15 2.61
C GLY A 117 28.07 -3.97 2.21
N GLU A 118 28.98 -3.98 3.19
CA GLU A 118 30.43 -3.74 3.01
C GLU A 118 30.75 -2.37 2.37
N GLY A 119 29.99 -1.33 2.72
CA GLY A 119 30.14 0.02 2.15
C GLY A 119 29.83 0.17 0.66
N ARG A 120 29.32 -0.88 -0.02
CA ARG A 120 29.05 -0.89 -1.46
C ARG A 120 27.81 -0.07 -1.81
N PRO A 121 27.80 0.66 -2.96
CA PRO A 121 26.60 1.32 -3.44
C PRO A 121 25.40 0.37 -3.58
N ASP A 122 24.26 0.79 -3.08
CA ASP A 122 23.02 0.00 -2.99
C ASP A 122 21.79 0.72 -3.54
N HIS A 123 21.89 2.01 -3.87
CA HIS A 123 20.82 2.75 -4.54
C HIS A 123 21.36 3.82 -5.50
N VAL A 124 20.46 4.34 -6.32
CA VAL A 124 20.69 5.53 -7.15
C VAL A 124 20.09 6.74 -6.43
N LEU A 125 20.89 7.80 -6.26
CA LEU A 125 20.34 9.14 -6.03
C LEU A 125 19.84 9.68 -7.38
N SER A 126 18.52 9.81 -7.51
CA SER A 126 17.83 10.10 -8.77
C SER A 126 18.10 11.52 -9.26
N ASP A 127 18.67 11.64 -10.46
CA ASP A 127 19.12 12.91 -11.08
C ASP A 127 19.16 12.77 -12.62
N GLY A 128 18.06 12.29 -13.24
CA GLY A 128 17.94 12.21 -14.70
C GLY A 128 18.68 11.06 -15.39
N GLN A 129 19.08 10.00 -14.69
CA GLN A 129 19.84 8.89 -15.30
C GLN A 129 18.98 7.99 -16.20
N SER A 130 19.51 7.58 -17.35
CA SER A 130 18.85 6.62 -18.26
C SER A 130 19.01 5.17 -17.77
N LEU A 131 17.90 4.56 -17.37
CA LEU A 131 17.77 3.18 -16.88
C LEU A 131 17.13 2.27 -17.93
N THR A 132 17.78 1.16 -18.29
CA THR A 132 17.11 0.07 -19.02
C THR A 132 16.61 -1.03 -18.07
N LEU A 133 15.50 -1.67 -18.44
CA LEU A 133 14.95 -2.86 -17.78
C LEU A 133 15.34 -4.17 -18.48
N GLY A 134 16.19 -4.11 -19.50
CA GLY A 134 16.60 -5.23 -20.34
C GLY A 134 16.21 -5.00 -21.80
N GLU A 135 15.86 -6.07 -22.52
CA GLU A 135 15.28 -5.95 -23.86
C GLU A 135 13.93 -5.23 -23.81
N PRO A 136 13.57 -4.43 -24.83
CA PRO A 136 12.30 -3.71 -24.85
C PRO A 136 11.09 -4.64 -24.67
N THR A 137 10.16 -4.22 -23.80
CA THR A 137 8.98 -5.02 -23.44
C THR A 137 7.76 -4.15 -23.17
N ARG A 138 6.56 -4.75 -23.26
CA ARG A 138 5.27 -4.09 -23.02
C ARG A 138 4.88 -4.22 -21.56
N LEU A 139 4.77 -3.08 -20.90
CA LEU A 139 4.46 -2.99 -19.49
C LEU A 139 3.13 -2.23 -19.31
N ARG A 140 2.30 -2.69 -18.38
CA ARG A 140 1.11 -1.95 -17.92
C ARG A 140 1.49 -0.88 -16.90
N SER A 141 2.53 -1.12 -16.11
CA SER A 141 3.09 -0.14 -15.19
C SER A 141 4.55 -0.43 -14.83
N LEU A 142 5.26 0.61 -14.43
CA LEU A 142 6.50 0.53 -13.67
C LEU A 142 6.19 0.54 -12.18
N THR A 143 7.07 -0.03 -11.36
CA THR A 143 7.07 0.14 -9.90
C THR A 143 8.46 0.55 -9.46
N PHE A 144 8.55 1.62 -8.67
CA PHE A 144 9.77 2.13 -8.04
C PHE A 144 9.72 1.77 -6.55
N LEU A 145 10.77 1.09 -6.07
CA LEU A 145 11.06 0.93 -4.65
C LEU A 145 12.01 2.06 -4.24
N ALA A 146 11.51 2.99 -3.44
CA ALA A 146 12.21 4.24 -3.17
C ALA A 146 11.94 4.79 -1.76
N THR A 147 12.75 5.77 -1.35
CA THR A 147 12.38 6.68 -0.26
C THR A 147 12.82 8.11 -0.57
N GLY A 148 12.10 9.09 -0.02
CA GLY A 148 12.58 10.46 0.07
C GLY A 148 13.40 10.69 1.33
N THR A 149 14.33 11.64 1.29
CA THR A 149 14.89 12.30 2.48
C THR A 149 14.92 13.82 2.26
N ARG A 150 14.90 14.60 3.35
CA ARG A 150 15.05 16.06 3.30
C ARG A 150 16.04 16.62 4.31
N THR A 151 16.89 17.54 3.86
CA THR A 151 17.90 18.24 4.70
C THR A 151 17.33 19.43 5.47
N ASP A 152 16.15 19.93 5.10
CA ASP A 152 15.47 21.02 5.79
C ASP A 152 14.69 20.59 7.05
N GLY A 153 14.59 19.28 7.31
CA GLY A 153 13.88 18.71 8.45
C GLY A 153 12.36 18.87 8.41
N THR A 154 11.76 19.24 7.28
CA THR A 154 10.29 19.38 7.16
C THR A 154 9.55 18.05 7.12
N GLY A 155 10.21 16.96 6.69
CA GLY A 155 9.59 15.65 6.50
C GLY A 155 8.52 15.60 5.40
N ALA A 156 8.47 16.60 4.52
CA ALA A 156 7.51 16.66 3.41
C ALA A 156 7.85 15.65 2.30
N ASP A 157 6.84 15.24 1.52
CA ASP A 157 7.04 14.35 0.38
C ASP A 157 8.03 14.94 -0.64
N VAL A 158 8.92 14.09 -1.15
CA VAL A 158 9.81 14.41 -2.27
C VAL A 158 9.02 14.28 -3.57
N ARG A 159 8.99 15.36 -4.34
CA ARG A 159 8.34 15.43 -5.66
C ARG A 159 9.40 15.54 -6.75
N SER A 160 9.19 14.79 -7.83
CA SER A 160 10.16 14.65 -8.91
C SER A 160 9.44 14.33 -10.21
N VAL A 161 10.09 14.61 -11.36
CA VAL A 161 9.53 14.31 -12.68
C VAL A 161 10.52 13.47 -13.47
N GLY A 162 10.07 12.29 -13.92
CA GLY A 162 10.83 11.42 -14.82
C GLY A 162 10.10 11.22 -16.14
N SER A 163 10.67 10.38 -17.01
CA SER A 163 9.98 9.97 -18.23
C SER A 163 10.28 8.54 -18.66
N VAL A 164 9.38 7.97 -19.45
CA VAL A 164 9.54 6.69 -20.10
C VAL A 164 9.65 6.94 -21.60
N VAL A 165 10.71 6.41 -22.19
CA VAL A 165 10.96 6.46 -23.63
C VAL A 165 10.60 5.10 -24.21
N TYR A 166 9.77 5.11 -25.25
CA TYR A 166 9.33 3.91 -25.94
C TYR A 166 10.16 3.68 -27.22
N SER A 167 10.24 2.43 -27.69
CA SER A 167 11.05 2.06 -28.86
C SER A 167 10.56 2.66 -30.20
N ASP A 168 9.38 3.30 -30.21
CA ASP A 168 8.88 4.11 -31.33
C ASP A 168 9.40 5.58 -31.31
N GLY A 169 10.19 5.94 -30.30
CA GLY A 169 10.78 7.27 -30.11
C GLY A 169 9.87 8.28 -29.40
N GLY A 170 8.65 7.90 -28.99
CA GLY A 170 7.80 8.77 -28.16
C GLY A 170 8.14 8.70 -26.68
N GLU A 171 7.79 9.76 -25.94
CA GLU A 171 8.10 9.94 -24.52
C GLU A 171 6.79 10.14 -23.71
N HIS A 172 6.71 9.55 -22.51
CA HIS A 172 5.66 9.81 -21.53
C HIS A 172 6.27 10.31 -20.22
N LYS A 173 5.89 11.50 -19.75
CA LYS A 173 6.38 12.10 -18.50
C LYS A 173 5.47 11.77 -17.32
N PHE A 174 6.06 11.50 -16.16
CA PHE A 174 5.33 11.16 -14.93
C PHE A 174 5.87 11.94 -13.73
N GLU A 175 4.97 12.33 -12.81
CA GLU A 175 5.37 12.79 -11.47
C GLU A 175 5.56 11.58 -10.55
N LEU A 176 6.66 11.53 -9.80
CA LEU A 176 6.87 10.56 -8.74
C LEU A 176 6.90 11.30 -7.39
N VAL A 177 5.96 10.95 -6.51
CA VAL A 177 5.81 11.50 -5.16
C VAL A 177 6.15 10.42 -4.13
N VAL A 178 7.25 10.59 -3.42
CA VAL A 178 7.77 9.62 -2.45
C VAL A 178 7.88 10.29 -1.07
N PRO A 179 7.20 9.79 -0.03
CA PRO A 179 7.28 10.36 1.30
C PRO A 179 8.68 10.25 1.90
N ASP A 180 8.93 11.07 2.92
CA ASP A 180 10.16 10.99 3.71
C ASP A 180 10.27 9.64 4.43
N TRP A 181 11.50 9.12 4.53
CA TRP A 181 11.79 7.82 5.13
C TRP A 181 11.40 7.71 6.61
N ALA A 182 11.56 8.78 7.39
CA ALA A 182 11.36 8.79 8.83
C ALA A 182 10.04 9.46 9.24
N ALA A 183 9.66 10.54 8.55
CA ALA A 183 8.45 11.32 8.83
C ALA A 183 7.21 10.85 8.05
N GLY A 184 7.38 10.15 6.93
CA GLY A 184 6.27 9.73 6.07
C GLY A 184 5.38 8.62 6.68
N PRO A 185 4.16 8.43 6.14
CA PRO A 185 3.14 7.59 6.76
C PRO A 185 3.43 6.09 6.64
N ALA A 186 3.48 5.38 7.77
CA ALA A 186 3.63 3.92 7.77
C ALA A 186 2.49 3.17 7.06
N GLY A 187 1.31 3.78 6.95
CA GLY A 187 0.16 3.20 6.25
C GLY A 187 0.33 3.03 4.74
N ASP A 188 1.30 3.73 4.16
CA ASP A 188 1.64 3.78 2.74
C ASP A 188 2.99 3.07 2.45
N ALA A 189 3.73 2.70 3.50
CA ALA A 189 5.02 2.03 3.36
C ALA A 189 4.86 0.61 2.78
N ALA A 190 5.75 0.25 1.86
CA ALA A 190 5.93 -1.14 1.43
C ALA A 190 6.63 -1.95 2.52
N LEU A 191 7.59 -1.33 3.23
CA LEU A 191 8.23 -1.90 4.41
C LEU A 191 8.52 -0.80 5.45
N THR A 192 8.23 -1.09 6.71
CA THR A 192 8.64 -0.27 7.86
C THR A 192 9.67 -1.04 8.67
N LEU A 193 10.89 -0.49 8.77
CA LEU A 193 11.95 -0.98 9.63
C LEU A 193 11.84 -0.36 11.03
N PRO A 194 12.20 -1.10 12.11
CA PRO A 194 12.00 -0.62 13.48
C PRO A 194 12.94 0.52 13.89
N TYR A 195 14.09 0.69 13.23
CA TYR A 195 15.04 1.78 13.49
C TYR A 195 15.90 2.12 12.27
N ALA A 196 16.33 3.38 12.18
CA ALA A 196 17.51 3.77 11.40
C ALA A 196 18.81 3.33 12.10
N ASN A 197 19.84 3.00 11.32
CA ASN A 197 21.22 2.97 11.80
C ASN A 197 21.76 4.41 11.75
N SER A 198 22.33 4.92 12.84
CA SER A 198 22.74 6.34 12.93
C SER A 198 24.22 6.49 13.24
N ALA A 199 24.81 7.59 12.74
CA ALA A 199 26.14 8.09 13.09
C ALA A 199 26.43 8.13 14.61
N THR A 200 25.39 8.23 15.44
CA THR A 200 25.51 8.31 16.91
C THR A 200 25.11 7.03 17.66
N GLY A 201 24.67 5.98 16.96
CA GLY A 201 24.24 4.69 17.52
C GLY A 201 23.14 4.01 16.71
N PHE A 202 22.63 2.88 17.18
CA PHE A 202 21.49 2.18 16.56
C PHE A 202 20.38 1.94 17.58
N GLY A 203 19.13 2.20 17.21
CA GLY A 203 17.97 1.98 18.08
C GLY A 203 16.85 3.01 17.92
N LEU A 204 15.83 2.89 18.77
CA LEU A 204 14.58 3.67 18.69
C LEU A 204 14.75 5.15 19.08
N ASP A 205 15.83 5.51 19.76
CA ASP A 205 15.89 6.75 20.55
C ASP A 205 16.39 8.00 19.79
N VAL A 206 16.80 7.88 18.51
CA VAL A 206 17.37 8.98 17.72
C VAL A 206 16.48 9.39 16.53
N ILE A 207 16.17 8.45 15.63
CA ILE A 207 15.32 8.69 14.44
C ILE A 207 13.99 7.93 14.53
N GLY A 208 13.96 6.77 15.21
CA GLY A 208 12.79 5.89 15.23
C GLY A 208 12.67 5.05 13.95
N SER A 209 11.45 4.61 13.63
CA SER A 209 11.17 3.75 12.48
C SER A 209 11.38 4.46 11.15
N VAL A 210 11.89 3.71 10.16
CA VAL A 210 12.18 4.22 8.81
C VAL A 210 11.60 3.31 7.74
N ARG A 211 11.25 3.90 6.59
CA ARG A 211 10.32 3.30 5.62
C ARG A 211 10.90 3.24 4.22
N LEU A 212 10.48 2.22 3.49
CA LEU A 212 10.60 2.11 2.05
C LEU A 212 9.20 2.12 1.44
N TYR A 213 9.01 2.89 0.37
CA TYR A 213 7.73 3.03 -0.31
C TYR A 213 7.80 2.38 -1.69
N ALA A 214 6.66 1.86 -2.13
CA ALA A 214 6.45 1.44 -3.51
C ALA A 214 5.54 2.46 -4.20
N ARG A 215 5.95 2.91 -5.38
CA ARG A 215 5.18 3.81 -6.24
C ARG A 215 5.09 3.21 -7.63
N SER A 216 3.88 3.03 -8.15
CA SER A 216 3.70 2.49 -9.49
C SER A 216 3.23 3.59 -10.44
N VAL A 217 3.89 3.67 -11.59
CA VAL A 217 3.61 4.61 -12.66
C VAL A 217 2.96 3.83 -13.80
N PRO A 218 1.72 4.16 -14.20
CA PRO A 218 1.02 3.50 -15.30
C PRO A 218 1.69 3.85 -16.64
N LEU A 219 1.63 2.92 -17.59
CA LEU A 219 2.24 3.04 -18.92
C LEU A 219 1.23 2.73 -20.02
N GLU A 220 1.57 3.05 -21.26
CA GLU A 220 0.79 2.70 -22.44
C GLU A 220 1.04 1.22 -22.82
N PRO A 221 0.13 0.27 -22.51
CA PRO A 221 0.42 -1.17 -22.58
C PRO A 221 0.62 -1.70 -24.01
N GLY A 222 0.25 -0.91 -25.03
CA GLY A 222 0.46 -1.24 -26.43
C GLY A 222 1.88 -0.96 -26.95
N ARG A 223 2.72 -0.26 -26.17
CA ARG A 223 4.05 0.23 -26.60
C ARG A 223 5.16 -0.44 -25.81
N GLU A 224 6.29 -0.67 -26.48
CA GLU A 224 7.47 -1.29 -25.90
C GLU A 224 8.33 -0.21 -25.24
N VAL A 225 8.62 -0.38 -23.94
CA VAL A 225 9.50 0.51 -23.17
C VAL A 225 10.94 0.21 -23.57
N ASP A 226 11.65 1.24 -24.01
CA ASP A 226 13.07 1.17 -24.35
C ASP A 226 13.93 1.44 -23.10
N HIS A 227 13.69 2.60 -22.47
CA HIS A 227 14.33 2.99 -21.23
C HIS A 227 13.48 3.98 -20.42
N VAL A 228 13.89 4.20 -19.18
CA VAL A 228 13.30 5.13 -18.22
C VAL A 228 14.34 6.19 -17.88
N VAL A 229 14.00 7.46 -18.05
CA VAL A 229 14.79 8.57 -17.48
C VAL A 229 14.33 8.73 -16.03
N LEU A 230 15.22 8.40 -15.09
CA LEU A 230 14.93 8.47 -13.65
C LEU A 230 14.57 9.91 -13.23
N PRO A 231 13.63 10.10 -12.29
CA PRO A 231 13.12 11.43 -11.99
C PRO A 231 14.18 12.45 -11.52
N GLU A 232 14.08 13.67 -12.01
CA GLU A 232 14.87 14.80 -11.51
C GLU A 232 14.19 15.42 -10.27
N VAL A 233 14.99 15.71 -9.23
CA VAL A 233 14.55 16.46 -8.04
C VAL A 233 15.05 17.90 -8.14
N THR A 234 14.11 18.85 -8.25
CA THR A 234 14.45 20.28 -8.43
C THR A 234 14.59 21.08 -7.15
N ASP A 235 14.16 20.50 -6.03
CA ASP A 235 14.25 21.08 -4.69
C ASP A 235 15.62 20.71 -4.08
N PRO A 236 16.51 21.68 -3.79
CA PRO A 236 17.87 21.41 -3.32
C PRO A 236 17.93 20.81 -1.92
N ASP A 237 16.84 20.88 -1.14
CA ASP A 237 16.75 20.30 0.20
C ASP A 237 16.12 18.89 0.20
N ALA A 238 15.90 18.29 -0.98
CA ALA A 238 15.22 17.00 -1.15
C ALA A 238 16.07 16.00 -1.96
N ASN A 239 16.04 14.73 -1.57
CA ASN A 239 16.70 13.64 -2.28
C ASN A 239 15.72 12.48 -2.53
N LEU A 240 15.77 11.91 -3.75
CA LEU A 240 15.03 10.70 -4.11
C LEU A 240 16.01 9.53 -4.24
N HIS A 241 15.84 8.51 -3.40
CA HIS A 241 16.68 7.31 -3.36
C HIS A 241 15.92 6.15 -3.99
N VAL A 242 16.42 5.62 -5.12
CA VAL A 242 15.81 4.51 -5.87
C VAL A 242 16.63 3.24 -5.66
N PHE A 243 16.05 2.25 -4.97
CA PHE A 243 16.68 0.97 -4.64
C PHE A 243 16.38 -0.12 -5.67
N SER A 244 15.21 -0.07 -6.31
CA SER A 244 14.79 -1.03 -7.33
C SER A 244 13.72 -0.42 -8.24
N VAL A 245 13.71 -0.86 -9.51
CA VAL A 245 12.66 -0.54 -10.48
C VAL A 245 12.28 -1.84 -11.19
N GLY A 246 10.98 -2.12 -11.27
CA GLY A 246 10.43 -3.31 -11.91
C GLY A 246 9.27 -2.96 -12.83
N GLY A 247 8.91 -3.89 -13.73
CA GLY A 247 7.83 -3.72 -14.70
C GLY A 247 6.75 -4.79 -14.58
N ARG A 248 5.49 -4.38 -14.42
CA ARG A 248 4.32 -5.26 -14.51
C ARG A 248 3.95 -5.45 -15.98
N GLN A 249 4.05 -6.68 -16.47
CA GLN A 249 3.85 -7.01 -17.89
C GLN A 249 2.42 -6.69 -18.37
N ALA A 250 2.28 -6.31 -19.64
CA ALA A 250 0.99 -5.98 -20.26
C ALA A 250 0.23 -7.20 -20.81
N ASP A 251 0.92 -8.30 -21.09
CA ASP A 251 0.44 -9.48 -21.85
C ASP A 251 -0.38 -10.49 -21.03
N ARG A 252 -0.46 -10.31 -19.71
CA ARG A 252 -1.17 -11.23 -18.80
C ARG A 252 -2.56 -10.72 -18.49
N GLU A 253 -3.56 -11.21 -19.22
CA GLU A 253 -4.99 -10.97 -19.00
C GLU A 253 -5.52 -11.71 -17.75
N TRP A 254 -4.94 -11.39 -16.60
CA TRP A 254 -5.55 -11.70 -15.31
C TRP A 254 -6.65 -10.69 -14.99
N THR A 255 -7.71 -11.20 -14.37
CA THR A 255 -8.83 -10.43 -13.86
C THR A 255 -9.12 -10.90 -12.45
N GLY A 256 -9.17 -9.99 -11.48
CA GLY A 256 -9.57 -10.32 -10.11
C GLY A 256 -11.03 -10.78 -10.08
N THR A 257 -11.31 -11.97 -9.56
CA THR A 257 -12.68 -12.45 -9.33
C THR A 257 -13.13 -12.33 -7.88
N TRP A 258 -12.19 -12.19 -6.95
CA TRP A 258 -12.45 -11.91 -5.54
C TRP A 258 -11.26 -11.17 -4.95
N ALA A 259 -11.49 -10.21 -4.06
CA ALA A 259 -10.44 -9.56 -3.27
C ALA A 259 -11.00 -9.03 -1.95
N ARG A 260 -10.11 -8.87 -0.98
CA ARG A 260 -10.33 -8.17 0.30
C ARG A 260 -9.09 -7.35 0.65
N ALA A 261 -9.30 -6.19 1.24
CA ALA A 261 -8.23 -5.30 1.67
C ALA A 261 -7.75 -5.64 3.09
N THR A 262 -6.42 -5.66 3.30
CA THR A 262 -5.83 -5.74 4.64
C THR A 262 -6.17 -4.47 5.42
N SER A 263 -6.87 -4.64 6.54
CA SER A 263 -7.38 -3.57 7.39
C SER A 263 -6.48 -3.26 8.59
N GLY A 264 -5.57 -4.17 8.94
CA GLY A 264 -4.53 -3.94 9.94
C GLY A 264 -3.71 -5.19 10.23
N TYR A 265 -2.70 -5.03 11.09
CA TYR A 265 -1.91 -6.12 11.65
C TYR A 265 -2.28 -6.29 13.12
N THR A 266 -2.90 -7.41 13.47
CA THR A 266 -3.50 -7.62 14.81
C THR A 266 -2.94 -8.86 15.47
N GLU A 267 -3.11 -8.98 16.81
CA GLU A 267 -2.90 -10.25 17.49
C GLU A 267 -3.87 -11.31 16.93
N VAL A 268 -3.38 -12.54 16.75
CA VAL A 268 -4.14 -13.69 16.28
C VAL A 268 -3.67 -14.97 16.96
N GLY A 269 -4.54 -15.98 16.98
CA GLY A 269 -4.14 -17.32 17.41
C GLY A 269 -3.88 -17.46 18.92
N PRO A 270 -2.77 -18.08 19.38
CA PRO A 270 -1.61 -18.50 18.58
C PRO A 270 -1.96 -19.62 17.61
N TRP A 271 -1.65 -19.40 16.33
CA TRP A 271 -1.71 -20.44 15.31
C TRP A 271 -0.36 -21.15 15.30
N GLN A 272 -0.35 -22.47 15.38
CA GLN A 272 0.89 -23.25 15.42
C GLN A 272 0.64 -24.60 14.76
N ASP A 273 1.41 -24.92 13.72
CA ASP A 273 1.28 -26.13 12.90
C ASP A 273 -0.18 -26.54 12.64
N GLN A 274 -0.89 -25.67 11.91
CA GLN A 274 -2.34 -25.80 11.71
C GLN A 274 -2.78 -25.21 10.38
N THR A 275 -4.00 -25.55 9.96
CA THR A 275 -4.58 -25.12 8.69
C THR A 275 -5.75 -24.18 8.90
N LEU A 276 -5.66 -23.00 8.28
CA LEU A 276 -6.77 -22.07 8.10
C LEU A 276 -7.52 -22.44 6.82
N ARG A 277 -8.85 -22.33 6.81
CA ARG A 277 -9.69 -22.62 5.64
C ARG A 277 -10.68 -21.48 5.45
N LEU A 278 -10.46 -20.71 4.39
CA LEU A 278 -11.11 -19.43 4.13
C LEU A 278 -12.16 -19.62 3.04
N ALA A 279 -13.42 -19.30 3.37
CA ALA A 279 -14.53 -19.29 2.43
C ALA A 279 -14.52 -17.98 1.63
N VAL A 280 -14.81 -18.09 0.34
CA VAL A 280 -14.92 -16.98 -0.61
C VAL A 280 -15.96 -17.33 -1.67
N ARG A 281 -16.50 -16.33 -2.38
CA ARG A 281 -17.35 -16.52 -3.57
C ARG A 281 -16.74 -15.75 -4.73
N SER A 282 -16.46 -16.42 -5.84
CA SER A 282 -16.03 -15.78 -7.08
C SER A 282 -17.15 -14.91 -7.64
N THR A 283 -16.80 -13.82 -8.32
CA THR A 283 -17.77 -12.96 -9.00
C THR A 283 -17.84 -13.36 -10.46
N THR A 284 -16.79 -13.06 -11.23
CA THR A 284 -16.61 -13.51 -12.63
C THR A 284 -15.94 -14.88 -12.74
N GLY A 285 -15.98 -15.48 -13.93
CA GLY A 285 -15.40 -16.79 -14.23
C GLY A 285 -14.15 -16.73 -15.11
N GLY A 286 -13.50 -17.87 -15.30
CA GLY A 286 -12.38 -18.03 -16.22
C GLY A 286 -11.80 -19.45 -16.21
N HIS A 287 -10.76 -19.69 -16.98
CA HIS A 287 -10.29 -21.05 -17.30
C HIS A 287 -9.01 -21.48 -16.55
N LYS A 288 -8.26 -20.52 -16.00
CA LYS A 288 -7.16 -20.73 -15.04
C LYS A 288 -7.41 -19.87 -13.79
N VAL A 289 -6.88 -20.31 -12.66
CA VAL A 289 -6.97 -19.60 -11.37
C VAL A 289 -5.60 -19.44 -10.74
N ARG A 290 -5.36 -18.30 -10.07
CA ARG A 290 -4.26 -18.11 -9.11
C ARG A 290 -4.73 -17.41 -7.83
N VAL A 291 -4.03 -17.65 -6.72
CA VAL A 291 -4.32 -17.09 -5.39
C VAL A 291 -3.23 -16.12 -4.97
N ARG A 292 -3.63 -15.01 -4.33
CA ARG A 292 -2.76 -13.92 -3.88
C ARG A 292 -2.80 -13.81 -2.35
N LEU A 293 -1.62 -13.93 -1.72
CA LEU A 293 -1.42 -13.83 -0.28
C LEU A 293 -0.47 -12.66 0.02
N ASP A 294 -0.85 -11.75 0.92
CA ASP A 294 -0.02 -10.59 1.30
C ASP A 294 0.39 -10.65 2.77
N ASN A 295 1.61 -10.19 3.08
CA ASN A 295 2.13 -10.02 4.44
C ASN A 295 2.23 -8.53 4.83
N THR A 296 1.21 -7.74 4.44
CA THR A 296 1.15 -6.28 4.59
C THR A 296 1.32 -5.85 6.05
N PHE A 297 2.02 -4.72 6.28
CA PHE A 297 2.27 -4.14 7.62
C PHE A 297 3.08 -5.00 8.60
N ALA A 298 3.35 -6.26 8.30
CA ALA A 298 4.18 -7.13 9.13
C ALA A 298 5.64 -6.65 9.11
N SER A 299 6.34 -6.84 10.24
CA SER A 299 7.77 -6.54 10.37
C SER A 299 8.67 -7.79 10.28
N ARG A 300 8.08 -8.95 9.97
CA ARG A 300 8.77 -10.25 9.82
C ARG A 300 8.12 -11.08 8.71
N PRO A 301 8.87 -11.98 8.06
CA PRO A 301 8.31 -12.97 7.14
C PRO A 301 7.33 -13.94 7.82
N VAL A 302 6.49 -14.59 7.01
CA VAL A 302 5.66 -15.72 7.41
C VAL A 302 5.88 -16.91 6.47
N THR A 303 6.07 -18.10 7.04
CA THR A 303 6.19 -19.36 6.30
C THR A 303 4.81 -19.90 5.97
N ILE A 304 4.58 -20.25 4.70
CA ILE A 304 3.39 -20.94 4.21
C ILE A 304 3.81 -22.37 3.81
N GLY A 305 3.31 -23.38 4.53
CA GLY A 305 3.74 -24.78 4.34
C GLY A 305 3.07 -25.46 3.14
N ALA A 306 1.79 -25.15 2.93
CA ALA A 306 1.00 -25.59 1.78
C ALA A 306 -0.20 -24.66 1.58
N VAL A 307 -0.69 -24.58 0.34
CA VAL A 307 -1.98 -23.93 0.01
C VAL A 307 -2.78 -24.86 -0.91
N SER A 308 -4.10 -24.84 -0.80
CA SER A 308 -5.00 -25.52 -1.74
C SER A 308 -6.24 -24.70 -2.05
N LEU A 309 -6.84 -24.98 -3.20
CA LEU A 309 -8.14 -24.46 -3.62
C LEU A 309 -9.14 -25.61 -3.78
N ALA A 310 -10.37 -25.43 -3.32
CA ALA A 310 -11.46 -26.38 -3.56
C ALA A 310 -12.79 -25.66 -3.82
N LEU A 311 -13.73 -26.33 -4.50
CA LEU A 311 -15.14 -25.92 -4.47
C LEU A 311 -15.69 -26.13 -3.04
N ARG A 312 -16.52 -25.21 -2.55
CA ARG A 312 -17.26 -25.38 -1.29
C ARG A 312 -18.48 -26.27 -1.50
N ASP A 313 -18.82 -27.07 -0.50
CA ASP A 313 -20.12 -27.76 -0.46
C ASP A 313 -21.02 -27.14 0.62
N THR A 314 -20.70 -27.39 1.89
CA THR A 314 -21.37 -26.81 3.07
C THR A 314 -20.36 -26.61 4.17
N GLY A 315 -20.42 -25.49 4.91
CA GLY A 315 -19.49 -25.25 6.01
C GLY A 315 -18.03 -25.28 5.54
N ALA A 316 -17.23 -26.17 6.14
CA ALA A 316 -15.83 -26.41 5.78
C ALA A 316 -15.62 -27.60 4.80
N ARG A 317 -16.68 -28.34 4.44
CA ARG A 317 -16.62 -29.49 3.52
C ARG A 317 -16.38 -29.03 2.07
N THR A 318 -15.51 -29.74 1.36
CA THR A 318 -15.21 -29.47 -0.05
C THR A 318 -16.10 -30.30 -0.99
N ARG A 319 -16.58 -29.69 -2.07
CA ARG A 319 -17.22 -30.42 -3.18
C ARG A 319 -16.15 -30.98 -4.12
N GLY A 320 -15.85 -32.27 -3.96
CA GLY A 320 -14.79 -32.92 -4.73
C GLY A 320 -13.44 -32.88 -4.01
N ALA A 321 -12.35 -33.01 -4.77
CA ALA A 321 -10.99 -32.94 -4.22
C ALA A 321 -10.47 -31.49 -4.20
N ALA A 322 -9.70 -31.14 -3.18
CA ALA A 322 -8.91 -29.93 -3.18
C ALA A 322 -7.69 -30.08 -4.12
N ILE A 323 -7.34 -28.99 -4.80
CA ILE A 323 -6.19 -28.89 -5.70
C ILE A 323 -5.06 -28.19 -4.95
N PRO A 324 -3.88 -28.82 -4.78
CA PRO A 324 -2.72 -28.15 -4.20
C PRO A 324 -2.25 -27.02 -5.14
N LEU A 325 -1.91 -25.88 -4.56
CA LEU A 325 -1.25 -24.79 -5.27
C LEU A 325 0.26 -24.88 -5.06
N THR A 326 1.01 -24.32 -6.01
CA THR A 326 2.46 -24.17 -5.90
C THR A 326 2.88 -22.70 -6.05
N PHE A 327 4.10 -22.39 -5.66
CA PHE A 327 4.73 -21.08 -5.77
C PHE A 327 6.12 -21.30 -6.38
N SER A 328 6.33 -20.88 -7.64
CA SER A 328 7.55 -21.19 -8.40
C SER A 328 7.87 -22.70 -8.42
N GLY A 329 6.83 -23.54 -8.53
CA GLY A 329 6.89 -25.00 -8.51
C GLY A 329 7.05 -25.63 -7.11
N ALA A 330 7.22 -24.85 -6.05
CA ALA A 330 7.31 -25.36 -4.68
C ALA A 330 5.94 -25.46 -4.00
N ARG A 331 5.73 -26.47 -3.14
CA ARG A 331 4.46 -26.67 -2.39
C ARG A 331 4.14 -25.53 -1.41
N GLY A 332 5.18 -24.88 -0.90
CA GLY A 332 5.11 -23.83 0.10
C GLY A 332 6.26 -22.85 -0.10
N ALA A 333 6.15 -21.68 0.50
CA ALA A 333 7.05 -20.55 0.31
C ALA A 333 7.00 -19.60 1.52
N VAL A 334 7.86 -18.58 1.53
CA VAL A 334 7.89 -17.56 2.58
C VAL A 334 7.38 -16.25 2.00
N ILE A 335 6.39 -15.62 2.65
CA ILE A 335 6.03 -14.23 2.32
C ILE A 335 6.95 -13.32 3.14
N PRO A 336 7.83 -12.49 2.53
CA PRO A 336 8.64 -11.52 3.27
C PRO A 336 7.77 -10.45 3.94
N ALA A 337 8.31 -9.70 4.89
CA ALA A 337 7.62 -8.59 5.53
C ALA A 337 7.17 -7.56 4.48
N GLY A 338 5.90 -7.13 4.53
CA GLY A 338 5.32 -6.17 3.58
C GLY A 338 5.04 -6.70 2.17
N GLY A 339 5.68 -7.81 1.76
CA GLY A 339 5.56 -8.38 0.43
C GLY A 339 4.36 -9.29 0.22
N ARG A 340 4.37 -9.97 -0.94
CA ARG A 340 3.28 -10.81 -1.46
C ARG A 340 3.82 -12.16 -1.93
N LEU A 341 2.94 -13.14 -2.01
CA LEU A 341 3.08 -14.35 -2.83
C LEU A 341 1.88 -14.46 -3.77
N VAL A 342 2.14 -14.88 -5.00
CA VAL A 342 1.11 -15.27 -5.97
C VAL A 342 1.37 -16.72 -6.36
N SER A 343 0.33 -17.56 -6.35
CA SER A 343 0.49 -18.96 -6.75
C SER A 343 0.78 -19.09 -8.25
N ASP A 344 1.44 -20.18 -8.62
CA ASP A 344 1.46 -20.64 -9.99
C ASP A 344 0.02 -20.84 -10.50
N PRO A 345 -0.25 -20.61 -11.80
CA PRO A 345 -1.59 -20.75 -12.35
C PRO A 345 -1.99 -22.22 -12.48
N ILE A 346 -3.17 -22.57 -11.95
CA ILE A 346 -3.76 -23.91 -12.14
C ILE A 346 -4.82 -23.89 -13.24
N ASP A 347 -4.89 -24.97 -14.03
CA ASP A 347 -6.01 -25.22 -14.95
C ASP A 347 -7.26 -25.59 -14.15
N PHE A 348 -8.19 -24.64 -14.07
CA PHE A 348 -9.40 -24.78 -13.28
C PHE A 348 -10.50 -23.91 -13.88
N LEU A 349 -11.47 -24.57 -14.53
CA LEU A 349 -12.66 -23.87 -15.04
C LEU A 349 -13.52 -23.43 -13.85
N LEU A 350 -13.48 -22.13 -13.56
CA LEU A 350 -14.23 -21.48 -12.51
C LEU A 350 -15.44 -20.75 -13.12
N PRO A 351 -16.68 -21.22 -12.90
CA PRO A 351 -17.86 -20.44 -13.26
C PRO A 351 -17.97 -19.16 -12.40
N PRO A 352 -18.63 -18.11 -12.93
CA PRO A 352 -19.07 -16.96 -12.13
C PRO A 352 -19.89 -17.40 -10.89
N SER A 353 -19.90 -16.59 -9.83
CA SER A 353 -20.71 -16.83 -8.61
C SER A 353 -20.43 -18.16 -7.87
N THR A 354 -19.23 -18.73 -7.97
CA THR A 354 -18.88 -20.02 -7.35
C THR A 354 -18.28 -19.86 -5.96
N GLU A 355 -18.81 -20.59 -4.97
CA GLU A 355 -18.20 -20.67 -3.64
C GLU A 355 -16.96 -21.58 -3.61
N LEU A 356 -15.87 -21.08 -3.03
CA LEU A 356 -14.58 -21.75 -2.93
C LEU A 356 -14.09 -21.78 -1.49
N LEU A 357 -13.17 -22.72 -1.23
CA LEU A 357 -12.41 -22.83 0.01
C LEU A 357 -10.92 -22.74 -0.33
N VAL A 358 -10.24 -21.70 0.16
CA VAL A 358 -8.78 -21.60 0.13
C VAL A 358 -8.25 -22.10 1.47
N SER A 359 -7.46 -23.17 1.48
CA SER A 359 -6.84 -23.67 2.70
C SER A 359 -5.36 -23.30 2.75
N ILE A 360 -4.87 -22.79 3.88
CA ILE A 360 -3.50 -22.32 4.10
C ILE A 360 -2.93 -23.02 5.33
N HIS A 361 -1.85 -23.79 5.18
CA HIS A 361 -1.12 -24.39 6.30
C HIS A 361 -0.02 -23.44 6.79
N LEU A 362 -0.04 -23.16 8.10
CA LEU A 362 0.97 -22.40 8.82
C LEU A 362 1.80 -23.37 9.68
N PRO A 363 3.00 -23.79 9.22
CA PRO A 363 3.86 -24.71 9.97
C PRO A 363 4.44 -24.06 11.22
N ASP A 364 4.83 -22.79 11.12
CA ASP A 364 5.44 -22.03 12.20
C ASP A 364 4.39 -21.35 13.10
N ARG A 365 4.82 -20.88 14.28
CA ARG A 365 3.95 -20.18 15.21
C ARG A 365 3.68 -18.74 14.75
N VAL A 366 2.42 -18.42 14.48
CA VAL A 366 1.93 -17.08 14.15
C VAL A 366 1.11 -16.54 15.34
N THR A 367 1.48 -15.36 15.84
CA THR A 367 0.79 -14.66 16.95
C THR A 367 0.27 -13.27 16.56
N ALA A 368 0.64 -12.77 15.39
CA ALA A 368 0.07 -11.59 14.77
C ALA A 368 0.07 -11.79 13.24
N ALA A 369 -0.92 -11.24 12.54
CA ALA A 369 -1.07 -11.41 11.10
C ALA A 369 -1.74 -10.17 10.46
N PRO A 370 -1.49 -9.91 9.17
CA PRO A 370 -2.36 -9.05 8.37
C PRO A 370 -3.73 -9.70 8.28
N ILE A 371 -4.77 -8.93 8.58
CA ILE A 371 -6.16 -9.37 8.47
C ILE A 371 -6.99 -8.37 7.69
N HIS A 372 -8.01 -8.89 7.02
CA HIS A 372 -9.25 -8.17 6.82
C HIS A 372 -10.20 -8.50 8.00
N TYR A 373 -10.51 -7.51 8.83
CA TYR A 373 -11.07 -7.76 10.17
C TYR A 373 -12.59 -7.95 10.27
N ALA A 374 -13.37 -7.46 9.31
CA ALA A 374 -14.83 -7.35 9.43
C ALA A 374 -15.56 -8.36 8.55
N SER A 375 -15.14 -9.63 8.57
CA SER A 375 -15.79 -10.66 7.77
C SER A 375 -17.22 -10.94 8.23
N VAL A 376 -18.16 -10.73 7.33
CA VAL A 376 -19.52 -11.30 7.41
C VAL A 376 -19.65 -12.64 6.67
N ASP A 377 -18.54 -13.31 6.34
CA ASP A 377 -18.49 -14.73 5.95
C ASP A 377 -17.78 -15.56 7.03
N THR A 378 -18.14 -16.83 7.18
CA THR A 378 -17.55 -17.75 8.17
C THR A 378 -16.35 -18.50 7.60
N ASN A 379 -15.17 -18.26 8.17
CA ASN A 379 -13.95 -19.03 7.90
C ASN A 379 -13.68 -20.04 9.03
N PHE A 380 -12.78 -20.98 8.79
CA PHE A 380 -12.52 -22.12 9.67
C PHE A 380 -11.04 -22.31 9.98
N THR A 381 -10.75 -23.04 11.05
CA THR A 381 -9.41 -23.46 11.43
C THR A 381 -9.43 -24.85 12.04
N THR A 382 -8.36 -25.62 11.78
CA THR A 382 -8.06 -26.80 12.60
C THR A 382 -7.58 -26.39 13.99
N ALA A 383 -7.54 -27.33 14.94
CA ALA A 383 -6.87 -27.10 16.22
C ALA A 383 -5.35 -26.89 16.04
N PRO A 384 -4.67 -26.16 16.96
CA PRO A 384 -3.21 -26.06 16.95
C PRO A 384 -2.53 -27.44 17.03
N GLY A 385 -1.47 -27.64 16.26
CA GLY A 385 -0.74 -28.91 16.15
C GLY A 385 -1.46 -30.00 15.34
N SER A 386 -2.47 -29.65 14.53
CA SER A 386 -3.17 -30.59 13.65
C SER A 386 -2.45 -30.89 12.33
N GLY A 387 -1.37 -30.14 12.04
CA GLY A 387 -0.60 -30.25 10.81
C GLY A 387 -1.26 -29.64 9.59
N ASP A 388 -0.72 -30.01 8.43
CA ASP A 388 -1.29 -29.71 7.13
C ASP A 388 -2.56 -30.54 6.87
N ARG A 389 -3.68 -29.83 6.75
CA ARG A 389 -5.02 -30.33 6.39
C ARG A 389 -5.56 -29.60 5.15
N THR A 390 -4.70 -28.99 4.34
CA THR A 390 -5.11 -28.25 3.14
C THR A 390 -5.93 -29.10 2.18
N LEU A 391 -5.55 -30.37 2.00
CA LEU A 391 -6.25 -31.32 1.12
C LEU A 391 -7.41 -32.08 1.78
N GLU A 392 -7.72 -31.77 3.05
CA GLU A 392 -8.79 -32.44 3.79
C GLU A 392 -10.16 -32.11 3.19
N ARG A 393 -11.00 -33.13 2.98
CA ARG A 393 -12.28 -32.95 2.27
C ARG A 393 -13.45 -32.71 3.21
N GLU A 394 -13.46 -33.42 4.33
CA GLU A 394 -14.53 -33.37 5.31
C GLU A 394 -14.31 -32.25 6.34
N GLU A 395 -15.33 -31.96 7.12
CA GLU A 395 -15.36 -30.77 8.00
C GLU A 395 -14.86 -31.05 9.43
N GLU A 396 -14.80 -32.32 9.86
CA GLU A 396 -14.50 -32.70 11.24
C GLU A 396 -13.16 -32.18 11.79
N PRO A 397 -12.07 -32.07 10.99
CA PRO A 397 -10.82 -31.48 11.48
C PRO A 397 -10.87 -29.97 11.69
N PHE A 398 -11.87 -29.26 11.13
CA PHE A 398 -12.02 -27.80 11.17
C PHE A 398 -12.91 -27.36 12.33
N THR A 399 -12.46 -27.66 13.55
CA THR A 399 -13.23 -27.49 14.78
C THR A 399 -13.39 -26.03 15.26
N GLY A 400 -12.65 -25.08 14.70
CA GLY A 400 -12.70 -23.66 15.07
C GLY A 400 -13.20 -22.78 13.94
N THR A 401 -13.78 -21.63 14.28
CA THR A 401 -14.20 -20.58 13.33
C THR A 401 -13.33 -19.34 13.45
N VAL A 402 -13.22 -18.59 12.35
CA VAL A 402 -12.50 -17.31 12.25
C VAL A 402 -13.39 -16.34 11.49
N GLU A 403 -13.62 -15.14 12.03
CA GLU A 403 -14.46 -14.10 11.42
C GLU A 403 -13.61 -13.02 10.70
N GLN A 404 -12.51 -13.43 10.09
CA GLN A 404 -11.49 -12.58 9.46
C GLN A 404 -10.89 -13.32 8.26
N TRP A 405 -10.38 -12.61 7.26
CA TRP A 405 -9.48 -13.18 6.25
C TRP A 405 -8.03 -12.78 6.56
N PRO A 406 -7.22 -13.68 7.16
CA PRO A 406 -5.79 -13.50 7.30
C PRO A 406 -5.06 -13.88 6.01
N PHE A 407 -4.05 -13.09 5.64
CA PHE A 407 -3.17 -13.25 4.46
C PHE A 407 -3.83 -13.24 3.07
N LEU A 408 -5.01 -13.86 2.88
CA LEU A 408 -5.69 -13.97 1.59
C LEU A 408 -6.31 -12.64 1.17
N THR A 409 -5.78 -12.08 0.07
CA THR A 409 -6.11 -10.73 -0.43
C THR A 409 -6.66 -10.71 -1.85
N GLY A 410 -6.53 -11.80 -2.60
CA GLY A 410 -7.07 -11.89 -3.96
C GLY A 410 -7.15 -13.31 -4.53
N ILE A 411 -8.10 -13.51 -5.44
CA ILE A 411 -8.18 -14.64 -6.36
C ILE A 411 -8.42 -14.08 -7.75
N GLU A 412 -7.64 -14.56 -8.71
CA GLU A 412 -7.63 -14.05 -10.07
C GLU A 412 -7.87 -15.18 -11.07
N VAL A 413 -8.58 -14.85 -12.15
CA VAL A 413 -8.88 -15.72 -13.28
C VAL A 413 -8.22 -15.20 -14.55
N MET A 414 -7.84 -16.11 -15.45
CA MET A 414 -7.36 -15.74 -16.78
C MET A 414 -8.53 -15.63 -17.78
N ASP A 415 -8.45 -14.66 -18.69
CA ASP A 415 -9.45 -14.29 -19.71
C ASP A 415 -10.80 -13.80 -19.12
N GLY A 416 -10.78 -13.25 -17.90
CA GLY A 416 -11.96 -12.60 -17.31
C GLY A 416 -12.14 -11.17 -17.87
N PRO A 417 -13.38 -10.69 -18.10
CA PRO A 417 -13.65 -9.47 -18.87
C PRO A 417 -13.54 -8.19 -18.02
N GLY A 418 -12.35 -7.92 -17.50
CA GLY A 418 -12.06 -6.77 -16.64
C GLY A 418 -12.62 -6.88 -15.22
N ALA A 419 -12.38 -5.84 -14.41
CA ALA A 419 -12.78 -5.78 -13.01
C ALA A 419 -13.26 -4.38 -12.58
N VAL A 420 -14.26 -4.37 -11.70
CA VAL A 420 -14.77 -3.21 -10.98
C VAL A 420 -14.38 -3.33 -9.52
N VAL A 421 -13.76 -2.29 -8.97
CA VAL A 421 -13.49 -2.18 -7.53
C VAL A 421 -14.62 -1.44 -6.83
N THR A 422 -15.12 -1.97 -5.72
CA THR A 422 -15.94 -1.21 -4.76
C THR A 422 -15.09 -0.82 -3.57
N PHE A 423 -14.74 0.46 -3.45
CA PHE A 423 -13.78 0.99 -2.49
C PHE A 423 -14.49 1.84 -1.45
N GLY A 424 -14.30 1.57 -0.16
CA GLY A 424 -15.06 2.30 0.85
C GLY A 424 -14.86 1.87 2.28
N ASP A 425 -15.85 2.18 3.10
CA ASP A 425 -15.88 1.87 4.52
C ASP A 425 -16.76 0.65 4.87
N SER A 426 -17.27 0.57 6.11
CA SER A 426 -18.08 -0.54 6.63
C SER A 426 -19.35 -0.83 5.85
N ILE A 427 -19.93 0.18 5.18
CA ILE A 427 -21.13 -0.03 4.37
C ILE A 427 -20.79 -0.82 3.09
N THR A 428 -19.62 -0.57 2.51
CA THR A 428 -19.12 -1.33 1.35
C THR A 428 -18.57 -2.69 1.74
N ASP A 429 -17.91 -2.77 2.88
CA ASP A 429 -17.41 -4.03 3.45
C ASP A 429 -18.55 -5.05 3.69
N GLY A 430 -19.73 -4.53 4.08
CA GLY A 430 -20.96 -5.29 4.26
C GLY A 430 -21.40 -5.46 5.72
N VAL A 431 -20.91 -4.62 6.63
CA VAL A 431 -21.29 -4.67 8.05
C VAL A 431 -22.81 -4.52 8.19
N ARG A 432 -23.43 -5.40 8.98
CA ARG A 432 -24.90 -5.60 9.14
C ARG A 432 -25.64 -6.30 8.00
N SER A 433 -24.96 -6.79 6.97
CA SER A 433 -25.57 -7.82 6.12
C SER A 433 -25.68 -9.17 6.84
N THR A 434 -26.59 -10.03 6.38
CA THR A 434 -26.75 -11.39 6.92
C THR A 434 -25.48 -12.22 6.67
N ARG A 435 -24.93 -12.81 7.75
CA ARG A 435 -23.71 -13.63 7.69
C ARG A 435 -23.87 -14.80 6.71
N ASP A 436 -22.84 -15.06 5.91
CA ASP A 436 -22.76 -16.10 4.87
C ASP A 436 -23.82 -15.99 3.74
N ALA A 437 -24.63 -14.92 3.69
CA ALA A 437 -25.71 -14.79 2.71
C ALA A 437 -25.27 -14.15 1.37
N TYR A 438 -24.04 -13.64 1.28
CA TYR A 438 -23.54 -12.84 0.15
C TYR A 438 -24.51 -11.70 -0.23
N ALA A 439 -25.01 -10.99 0.79
CA ALA A 439 -26.04 -9.94 0.66
C ALA A 439 -25.46 -8.51 0.67
N ARG A 440 -24.14 -8.37 0.49
CA ARG A 440 -23.48 -7.06 0.43
C ARG A 440 -23.83 -6.35 -0.89
N TRP A 441 -23.75 -5.03 -0.92
CA TRP A 441 -24.05 -4.30 -2.16
C TRP A 441 -23.10 -4.67 -3.33
N PRO A 442 -21.80 -5.01 -3.13
CA PRO A 442 -20.95 -5.49 -4.21
C PRO A 442 -21.30 -6.93 -4.68
N ASP A 443 -21.74 -7.79 -3.76
CA ASP A 443 -22.20 -9.15 -4.09
C ASP A 443 -23.46 -9.07 -4.99
N VAL A 444 -24.41 -8.21 -4.62
CA VAL A 444 -25.63 -7.94 -5.43
C VAL A 444 -25.28 -7.25 -6.76
N LEU A 445 -24.27 -6.36 -6.81
CA LEU A 445 -23.82 -5.74 -8.06
C LEU A 445 -23.26 -6.79 -9.03
N SER A 446 -22.44 -7.75 -8.55
CA SER A 446 -21.97 -8.87 -9.37
C SER A 446 -23.14 -9.71 -9.90
N ASP A 447 -24.11 -10.05 -9.04
CA ASP A 447 -25.29 -10.79 -9.48
C ASP A 447 -26.14 -10.01 -10.51
N ARG A 448 -26.18 -8.67 -10.45
CA ARG A 448 -26.82 -7.82 -11.48
C ARG A 448 -26.05 -7.84 -12.81
N LEU A 449 -24.73 -7.69 -12.78
CA LEU A 449 -23.87 -7.70 -13.98
C LEU A 449 -23.98 -9.03 -14.73
N ARG A 450 -23.81 -10.15 -14.02
CA ARG A 450 -23.94 -11.53 -14.54
C ARG A 450 -25.30 -11.83 -15.19
N GLN A 451 -26.36 -11.11 -14.84
CA GLN A 451 -27.70 -11.26 -15.43
C GLN A 451 -27.88 -10.48 -16.75
N ARG A 452 -26.88 -9.71 -17.19
CA ARG A 452 -26.92 -8.86 -18.39
C ARG A 452 -26.08 -9.47 -19.50
N SER A 453 -26.71 -10.31 -20.32
CA SER A 453 -26.07 -10.94 -21.49
C SER A 453 -25.63 -9.95 -22.58
N ASP A 454 -26.04 -8.69 -22.47
CA ASP A 454 -25.68 -7.58 -23.34
C ASP A 454 -24.51 -6.73 -22.82
N LEU A 455 -23.96 -7.06 -21.65
CA LEU A 455 -22.82 -6.41 -21.02
C LEU A 455 -21.71 -7.44 -20.68
N PRO A 456 -20.46 -7.00 -20.50
CA PRO A 456 -19.43 -7.79 -19.83
C PRO A 456 -19.85 -8.22 -18.41
N ASP A 457 -19.32 -9.36 -17.94
CA ASP A 457 -19.45 -9.86 -16.56
C ASP A 457 -18.12 -9.69 -15.81
N PRO A 458 -17.68 -8.45 -15.49
CA PRO A 458 -16.40 -8.21 -14.86
C PRO A 458 -16.37 -8.71 -13.42
N GLY A 459 -15.17 -8.96 -12.90
CA GLY A 459 -15.01 -9.26 -11.49
C GLY A 459 -15.37 -8.06 -10.61
N VAL A 460 -16.10 -8.27 -9.50
CA VAL A 460 -16.46 -7.21 -8.56
C VAL A 460 -15.65 -7.38 -7.27
N LEU A 461 -14.71 -6.47 -7.04
CA LEU A 461 -13.71 -6.56 -5.99
C LEU A 461 -14.10 -5.72 -4.78
N ASN A 462 -14.47 -6.37 -3.67
CA ASN A 462 -14.89 -5.68 -2.45
C ASN A 462 -13.69 -5.28 -1.57
N LEU A 463 -13.28 -4.02 -1.71
CA LEU A 463 -12.18 -3.40 -0.97
C LEU A 463 -12.69 -2.36 0.04
N GLY A 464 -13.94 -2.54 0.50
CA GLY A 464 -14.43 -1.93 1.73
C GLY A 464 -13.58 -2.34 2.93
N VAL A 465 -13.41 -1.44 3.89
CA VAL A 465 -12.81 -1.74 5.20
C VAL A 465 -13.64 -1.06 6.27
N ALA A 466 -14.14 -1.81 7.25
CA ALA A 466 -14.99 -1.24 8.28
C ALA A 466 -14.29 -0.11 9.09
N GLY A 467 -15.05 0.95 9.39
CA GLY A 467 -14.56 2.14 10.08
C GLY A 467 -13.57 3.02 9.30
N ASN A 468 -13.26 2.68 8.05
CA ASN A 468 -12.24 3.35 7.25
C ASN A 468 -12.65 4.76 6.79
N ARG A 469 -11.66 5.57 6.45
CA ARG A 469 -11.78 7.02 6.20
C ARG A 469 -11.10 7.40 4.90
N VAL A 470 -11.59 8.46 4.25
CA VAL A 470 -10.99 9.00 3.02
C VAL A 470 -9.60 9.58 3.31
N THR A 471 -9.45 10.38 4.38
CA THR A 471 -8.30 11.27 4.54
C THR A 471 -7.29 10.91 5.62
N THR A 472 -7.68 10.11 6.62
CA THR A 472 -6.86 9.92 7.84
C THR A 472 -6.85 8.45 8.25
N ASP A 473 -5.67 7.93 8.57
CA ASP A 473 -5.50 6.54 8.96
C ASP A 473 -6.26 6.20 10.26
N GLY A 474 -6.98 5.08 10.27
CA GLY A 474 -7.61 4.51 11.46
C GLY A 474 -6.70 3.49 12.16
N TYR A 475 -5.91 2.77 11.38
CA TYR A 475 -4.74 1.98 11.79
C TYR A 475 -3.50 2.62 11.14
N PRO A 476 -2.43 2.95 11.89
CA PRO A 476 -1.32 3.77 11.38
C PRO A 476 -0.41 3.07 10.35
N GLY A 477 -0.54 1.76 10.12
CA GLY A 477 0.30 1.01 9.18
C GLY A 477 1.46 0.24 9.80
N GLU A 478 1.79 0.49 11.07
CA GLU A 478 2.88 -0.17 11.80
C GLU A 478 2.43 -0.70 13.16
N GLY A 479 3.11 -1.75 13.62
CA GLY A 479 2.88 -2.37 14.93
C GLY A 479 1.67 -3.30 15.00
N VAL A 480 1.56 -4.03 16.11
CA VAL A 480 0.39 -4.88 16.38
C VAL A 480 -0.69 -4.02 17.03
N SER A 481 -1.90 -4.02 16.47
CA SER A 481 -3.00 -3.14 16.87
C SER A 481 -4.27 -3.90 17.23
N THR A 482 -5.04 -3.37 18.18
CA THR A 482 -6.44 -3.77 18.44
C THR A 482 -7.45 -2.92 17.64
N TYR A 483 -6.98 -1.85 17.00
CA TYR A 483 -7.75 -1.00 16.09
C TYR A 483 -7.38 -1.36 14.64
N ALA A 484 -8.31 -1.97 13.91
CA ALA A 484 -8.11 -2.48 12.55
C ALA A 484 -8.98 -1.75 11.50
N ASN A 485 -9.26 -0.46 11.72
CA ASN A 485 -10.14 0.36 10.87
C ASN A 485 -9.51 0.77 9.51
N GLY A 486 -8.41 0.13 9.10
CA GLY A 486 -7.67 0.45 7.88
C GLY A 486 -6.80 1.71 7.96
N VAL A 487 -5.74 1.70 7.15
CA VAL A 487 -5.12 2.92 6.63
C VAL A 487 -6.12 3.62 5.69
N SER A 488 -6.03 4.93 5.51
CA SER A 488 -6.97 5.73 4.73
C SER A 488 -7.09 5.28 3.27
N LEU A 489 -8.21 5.61 2.62
CA LEU A 489 -8.40 5.34 1.19
C LEU A 489 -7.26 5.93 0.35
N LEU A 490 -6.76 7.12 0.70
CA LEU A 490 -5.63 7.75 0.02
C LEU A 490 -4.35 6.90 0.11
N HIS A 491 -3.95 6.46 1.30
CA HIS A 491 -2.73 5.67 1.47
C HIS A 491 -2.83 4.26 0.88
N ARG A 492 -4.04 3.65 0.81
CA ARG A 492 -4.20 2.31 0.20
C ARG A 492 -4.63 2.28 -1.26
N ALA A 493 -4.97 3.40 -1.91
CA ALA A 493 -5.45 3.38 -3.30
C ALA A 493 -4.47 2.68 -4.26
N GLN A 494 -3.16 2.91 -4.11
CA GLN A 494 -2.13 2.24 -4.91
C GLN A 494 -2.15 0.71 -4.76
N ARG A 495 -2.15 0.25 -3.51
CA ARG A 495 -2.04 -1.17 -3.12
C ARG A 495 -3.33 -1.93 -3.34
N ASP A 496 -4.45 -1.31 -3.02
CA ASP A 496 -5.76 -1.96 -3.02
C ASP A 496 -6.44 -1.79 -4.38
N VAL A 497 -6.43 -0.62 -5.01
CA VAL A 497 -7.14 -0.37 -6.29
C VAL A 497 -6.25 -0.62 -7.50
N PHE A 498 -5.20 0.19 -7.70
CA PHE A 498 -4.45 0.22 -8.97
C PHE A 498 -3.53 -1.01 -9.18
N SER A 499 -3.19 -1.71 -8.09
CA SER A 499 -2.51 -3.01 -8.13
C SER A 499 -3.42 -4.18 -8.56
N GLN A 500 -4.74 -4.04 -8.70
CA GLN A 500 -5.58 -5.17 -9.11
C GLN A 500 -5.41 -5.50 -10.60
N ASN A 501 -5.57 -6.78 -10.92
CA ASN A 501 -5.59 -7.27 -12.29
C ASN A 501 -6.99 -7.10 -12.92
N GLY A 502 -7.02 -6.58 -14.14
CA GLY A 502 -8.25 -6.26 -14.88
C GLY A 502 -8.99 -4.97 -14.49
N VAL A 503 -8.54 -4.19 -13.49
CA VAL A 503 -9.31 -3.02 -13.01
C VAL A 503 -9.47 -1.93 -14.08
N GLU A 504 -10.71 -1.50 -14.30
CA GLU A 504 -11.09 -0.42 -15.22
C GLU A 504 -11.94 0.68 -14.54
N SER A 505 -12.70 0.29 -13.51
CA SER A 505 -13.60 1.19 -12.77
C SER A 505 -13.46 1.01 -11.27
N VAL A 506 -13.55 2.11 -10.51
CA VAL A 506 -13.65 2.12 -9.05
C VAL A 506 -14.86 2.93 -8.59
N VAL A 507 -15.65 2.37 -7.67
CA VAL A 507 -16.78 3.04 -7.03
C VAL A 507 -16.40 3.38 -5.59
N VAL A 508 -16.28 4.68 -5.28
CA VAL A 508 -15.91 5.19 -3.96
C VAL A 508 -17.15 5.50 -3.14
N PHE A 509 -17.33 4.80 -2.02
CA PHE A 509 -18.36 5.08 -1.02
C PHE A 509 -17.75 5.08 0.39
N ALA A 510 -17.26 6.25 0.80
CA ALA A 510 -16.69 6.54 2.12
C ALA A 510 -16.72 8.05 2.39
N GLY A 511 -16.54 8.42 3.68
CA GLY A 511 -16.46 9.83 4.11
C GLY A 511 -17.29 10.12 5.37
N ILE A 512 -18.27 9.26 5.67
CA ILE A 512 -19.09 9.42 6.88
C ILE A 512 -18.27 9.20 8.15
N ASN A 513 -17.27 8.30 8.11
CA ASN A 513 -16.37 8.07 9.24
C ASN A 513 -15.40 9.22 9.47
N ASP A 514 -14.89 9.88 8.44
CA ASP A 514 -14.08 11.10 8.55
C ASP A 514 -14.84 12.16 9.37
N LEU A 515 -16.10 12.45 9.01
CA LEU A 515 -16.95 13.38 9.75
C LEU A 515 -17.23 12.92 11.19
N ARG A 516 -17.49 11.61 11.40
CA ARG A 516 -17.72 11.02 12.75
C ARG A 516 -16.48 11.07 13.64
N TRP A 517 -15.31 11.33 13.08
CA TRP A 517 -14.03 11.50 13.77
C TRP A 517 -13.49 12.94 13.72
N GLY A 518 -14.26 13.90 13.20
CA GLY A 518 -14.02 15.33 13.35
C GLY A 518 -13.49 16.07 12.12
N ALA A 519 -13.29 15.38 10.98
CA ALA A 519 -12.93 16.05 9.74
C ALA A 519 -14.04 17.01 9.26
N SER A 520 -13.62 18.06 8.57
CA SER A 520 -14.50 19.00 7.86
C SER A 520 -15.03 18.42 6.55
N ALA A 521 -16.08 19.04 6.00
CA ALA A 521 -16.58 18.66 4.67
C ALA A 521 -15.51 18.93 3.60
N GLU A 522 -14.78 20.02 3.77
CA GLU A 522 -13.76 20.56 2.89
C GLU A 522 -12.54 19.62 2.79
N GLU A 523 -12.11 19.02 3.90
CA GLU A 523 -11.05 17.99 3.91
C GLU A 523 -11.47 16.70 3.17
N VAL A 524 -12.70 16.23 3.40
CA VAL A 524 -13.21 15.02 2.73
C VAL A 524 -13.35 15.24 1.22
N ILE A 525 -13.89 16.39 0.80
CA ILE A 525 -13.98 16.79 -0.61
C ILE A 525 -12.58 16.83 -1.24
N ALA A 526 -11.59 17.45 -0.57
CA ALA A 526 -10.22 17.48 -1.06
C ALA A 526 -9.60 16.08 -1.16
N GLY A 527 -9.95 15.16 -0.26
CA GLY A 527 -9.55 13.75 -0.31
C GLY A 527 -10.17 12.98 -1.48
N LEU A 528 -11.47 13.11 -1.70
CA LEU A 528 -12.17 12.50 -2.84
C LEU A 528 -11.61 13.03 -4.19
N ASN A 529 -11.34 14.33 -4.28
CA ASN A 529 -10.72 14.93 -5.46
C ASN A 529 -9.26 14.50 -5.66
N ARG A 530 -8.52 14.10 -4.60
CA ARG A 530 -7.20 13.47 -4.72
C ARG A 530 -7.31 12.06 -5.28
N LEU A 531 -8.21 11.22 -4.75
CA LEU A 531 -8.49 9.89 -5.29
C LEU A 531 -8.87 9.96 -6.78
N ALA A 532 -9.64 10.96 -7.17
CA ALA A 532 -10.04 11.18 -8.56
C ALA A 532 -8.92 11.64 -9.50
N ARG A 533 -7.83 12.21 -8.97
CA ARG A 533 -6.61 12.43 -9.75
C ARG A 533 -5.84 11.13 -9.91
N MET A 534 -5.54 10.44 -8.80
CA MET A 534 -4.83 9.15 -8.83
C MET A 534 -5.51 8.13 -9.76
N ALA A 535 -6.84 8.08 -9.78
CA ALA A 535 -7.59 7.20 -10.68
C ALA A 535 -7.42 7.58 -12.16
N ARG A 536 -7.49 8.87 -12.51
CA ARG A 536 -7.22 9.37 -13.87
C ARG A 536 -5.78 9.09 -14.30
N ASP A 537 -4.82 9.32 -13.40
CA ASP A 537 -3.41 9.07 -13.67
C ASP A 537 -3.21 7.59 -14.05
N HIS A 538 -3.94 6.68 -13.40
CA HIS A 538 -3.98 5.23 -13.66
C HIS A 538 -4.97 4.74 -14.74
N ASP A 539 -5.60 5.63 -15.50
CA ASP A 539 -6.65 5.30 -16.50
C ASP A 539 -7.81 4.45 -15.94
N VAL A 540 -8.15 4.65 -14.65
CA VAL A 540 -9.27 4.01 -13.96
C VAL A 540 -10.42 5.01 -13.82
N ARG A 541 -11.60 4.62 -14.31
CA ARG A 541 -12.83 5.39 -14.19
C ARG A 541 -13.29 5.44 -12.73
N ILE A 542 -13.58 6.62 -12.21
CA ILE A 542 -13.92 6.82 -10.80
C ILE A 542 -15.34 7.33 -10.63
N PHE A 543 -16.16 6.49 -10.01
CA PHE A 543 -17.50 6.82 -9.54
C PHE A 543 -17.45 7.17 -8.07
N VAL A 544 -18.25 8.14 -7.63
CA VAL A 544 -18.33 8.52 -6.21
C VAL A 544 -19.79 8.60 -5.75
N ALA A 545 -20.07 8.12 -4.54
CA ALA A 545 -21.41 8.10 -3.98
C ALA A 545 -21.64 9.20 -2.92
N THR A 546 -22.85 9.76 -2.89
CA THR A 546 -23.27 10.65 -1.78
C THR A 546 -23.34 9.88 -0.46
N LEU A 547 -22.95 10.54 0.64
CA LEU A 547 -22.90 9.94 1.97
C LEU A 547 -24.31 9.67 2.50
N GLY A 548 -24.62 8.43 2.88
CA GLY A 548 -25.92 8.07 3.47
C GLY A 548 -26.24 8.77 4.80
N PRO A 549 -27.52 8.94 5.14
CA PRO A 549 -27.96 9.58 6.39
C PRO A 549 -27.67 8.70 7.62
N CYS A 550 -27.53 9.32 8.81
CA CYS A 550 -27.26 8.57 10.04
C CYS A 550 -27.82 9.16 11.35
N GLU A 551 -28.84 10.04 11.33
CA GLU A 551 -29.41 10.61 12.55
C GLU A 551 -29.97 9.53 13.49
N GLY A 552 -29.43 9.47 14.71
CA GLY A 552 -29.67 8.41 15.69
C GLY A 552 -28.44 7.53 15.92
N GLY A 553 -27.55 7.44 14.92
CA GLY A 553 -26.32 6.66 14.97
C GLY A 553 -25.25 7.28 15.87
N SER A 554 -24.36 6.44 16.40
CA SER A 554 -23.28 6.90 17.27
C SER A 554 -22.36 7.92 16.56
N ARG A 555 -22.19 9.09 17.20
CA ARG A 555 -21.51 10.30 16.70
C ARG A 555 -22.16 11.06 15.54
N CYS A 556 -23.36 10.67 15.10
CA CYS A 556 -24.11 11.40 14.08
C CYS A 556 -24.87 12.58 14.69
N THR A 557 -24.16 13.69 14.90
CA THR A 557 -24.70 14.93 15.48
C THR A 557 -25.36 15.82 14.43
N PRO A 558 -26.22 16.79 14.82
CA PRO A 558 -26.71 17.83 13.91
C PRO A 558 -25.60 18.72 13.32
N GLY A 559 -24.40 18.75 13.92
CA GLY A 559 -23.22 19.39 13.35
C GLY A 559 -22.62 18.60 12.20
N LEU A 560 -22.49 17.28 12.40
CA LEU A 560 -22.07 16.33 11.36
C LEU A 560 -23.03 16.34 10.18
N GLU A 561 -24.35 16.35 10.42
CA GLU A 561 -25.35 16.38 9.34
C GLU A 561 -25.17 17.59 8.42
N ARG A 562 -24.83 18.76 8.97
CA ARG A 562 -24.52 19.95 8.14
C ARG A 562 -23.28 19.74 7.26
N GLN A 563 -22.25 19.08 7.76
CA GLN A 563 -21.07 18.74 6.96
C GLN A 563 -21.39 17.69 5.89
N ARG A 564 -22.18 16.66 6.24
CA ARG A 564 -22.65 15.64 5.30
C ARG A 564 -23.45 16.25 4.15
N GLN A 565 -24.37 17.18 4.45
CA GLN A 565 -25.13 17.89 3.42
C GLN A 565 -24.26 18.79 2.53
N ARG A 566 -23.17 19.38 3.04
CA ARG A 566 -22.20 20.12 2.20
C ARG A 566 -21.50 19.19 1.21
N ILE A 567 -21.01 18.04 1.67
CA ILE A 567 -20.38 17.02 0.80
C ILE A 567 -21.40 16.57 -0.25
N ASN A 568 -22.62 16.21 0.16
CA ASN A 568 -23.63 15.71 -0.77
C ASN A 568 -24.14 16.77 -1.74
N ALA A 569 -24.18 18.04 -1.35
CA ALA A 569 -24.47 19.15 -2.27
C ALA A 569 -23.35 19.29 -3.31
N HIS A 570 -22.09 19.35 -2.88
CA HIS A 570 -20.94 19.42 -3.78
C HIS A 570 -20.89 18.25 -4.76
N LEU A 571 -21.09 17.01 -4.31
CA LEU A 571 -21.12 15.84 -5.19
C LEU A 571 -22.29 15.92 -6.20
N ARG A 572 -23.46 16.42 -5.81
CA ARG A 572 -24.59 16.64 -6.73
C ARG A 572 -24.34 17.76 -7.74
N GLU A 573 -23.60 18.80 -7.38
CA GLU A 573 -23.11 19.83 -8.31
C GLU A 573 -22.14 19.19 -9.32
N GLN A 574 -21.19 18.40 -8.84
CA GLN A 574 -20.21 17.67 -9.66
C GLN A 574 -20.86 16.69 -10.64
N ARG A 575 -21.99 16.08 -10.30
CA ARG A 575 -22.79 15.25 -11.23
C ARG A 575 -23.24 16.00 -12.50
N LEU A 576 -23.37 17.32 -12.42
CA LEU A 576 -23.87 18.18 -13.51
C LEU A 576 -22.74 18.97 -14.19
N ASP A 577 -21.50 18.79 -13.75
CA ASP A 577 -20.32 19.52 -14.20
C ASP A 577 -19.59 18.72 -15.29
N PRO A 578 -19.50 19.19 -16.54
CA PRO A 578 -18.76 18.48 -17.59
C PRO A 578 -17.25 18.41 -17.31
N GLU A 579 -16.72 19.28 -16.45
CA GLU A 579 -15.32 19.29 -16.02
C GLU A 579 -15.10 18.55 -14.69
N SER A 580 -16.09 17.75 -14.25
CA SER A 580 -15.98 17.00 -13.00
C SER A 580 -14.75 16.08 -12.99
N PRO A 581 -14.01 15.96 -11.86
CA PRO A 581 -12.89 15.05 -11.80
C PRO A 581 -13.35 13.58 -11.72
N PHE A 582 -14.65 13.33 -11.51
CA PHE A 582 -15.27 12.00 -11.43
C PHE A 582 -15.91 11.59 -12.76
N THR A 583 -15.88 10.29 -13.07
CA THR A 583 -16.59 9.72 -14.23
C THR A 583 -18.10 9.75 -14.04
N GLY A 584 -18.58 9.61 -12.80
CA GLY A 584 -20.00 9.71 -12.47
C GLY A 584 -20.24 9.86 -10.97
N VAL A 585 -21.42 10.35 -10.60
CA VAL A 585 -21.83 10.54 -9.20
C VAL A 585 -23.19 9.89 -8.95
N TRP A 586 -23.26 8.98 -7.97
CA TRP A 586 -24.48 8.27 -7.62
C TRP A 586 -25.05 8.73 -6.27
N ASP A 587 -26.36 8.94 -6.23
CA ASP A 587 -27.01 9.56 -5.07
C ASP A 587 -27.54 8.52 -4.06
N PHE A 588 -26.62 7.79 -3.42
CA PHE A 588 -26.97 6.78 -2.41
C PHE A 588 -27.69 7.38 -1.17
N ASP A 589 -27.49 8.66 -0.84
CA ASP A 589 -28.33 9.38 0.12
C ASP A 589 -29.81 9.39 -0.31
N ALA A 590 -30.11 9.72 -1.57
CA ALA A 590 -31.50 9.73 -2.05
C ALA A 590 -32.14 8.33 -2.08
N VAL A 591 -31.34 7.28 -2.30
CA VAL A 591 -31.77 5.87 -2.20
C VAL A 591 -32.12 5.52 -0.76
N LEU A 592 -31.22 5.81 0.18
CA LEU A 592 -31.28 5.31 1.56
C LEU A 592 -32.20 6.12 2.48
N ARG A 593 -32.38 7.43 2.22
CA ARG A 593 -33.02 8.33 3.18
C ARG A 593 -34.54 8.18 3.27
N ASP A 594 -35.04 8.29 4.50
CA ASP A 594 -36.46 8.38 4.80
C ASP A 594 -37.04 9.66 4.15
N PRO A 595 -38.10 9.57 3.32
CA PRO A 595 -38.67 10.73 2.63
C PRO A 595 -39.41 11.68 3.58
N GLU A 596 -39.93 11.19 4.71
CA GLU A 596 -40.55 12.01 5.75
C GLU A 596 -39.51 12.57 6.73
N ARG A 597 -38.35 11.91 6.86
CA ARG A 597 -37.23 12.38 7.70
C ARG A 597 -35.85 12.17 7.05
N PRO A 598 -35.46 13.01 6.06
CA PRO A 598 -34.26 12.82 5.22
C PRO A 598 -32.89 12.76 5.91
N THR A 599 -32.84 13.03 7.21
CA THR A 599 -31.67 12.89 8.09
C THR A 599 -31.44 11.45 8.57
N ARG A 600 -32.37 10.52 8.30
CA ARG A 600 -32.35 9.10 8.73
C ARG A 600 -32.35 8.13 7.57
N LEU A 601 -31.85 6.93 7.81
CA LEU A 601 -32.14 5.76 6.97
C LEU A 601 -33.65 5.49 6.99
N ARG A 602 -34.17 5.02 5.85
CA ARG A 602 -35.49 4.39 5.75
C ARG A 602 -35.65 3.26 6.78
N PRO A 603 -36.78 3.16 7.50
CA PRO A 603 -37.01 2.06 8.46
C PRO A 603 -36.87 0.67 7.84
N GLU A 604 -37.23 0.49 6.56
CA GLU A 604 -37.08 -0.77 5.83
C GLU A 604 -35.62 -1.11 5.45
N TYR A 605 -34.70 -0.14 5.53
CA TYR A 605 -33.28 -0.30 5.19
C TYR A 605 -32.37 -0.25 6.40
N ASP A 606 -32.78 0.38 7.51
CA ASP A 606 -31.98 0.50 8.73
C ASP A 606 -31.77 -0.87 9.41
N SER A 607 -30.50 -1.21 9.67
CA SER A 607 -30.13 -2.40 10.46
C SER A 607 -30.47 -2.30 11.96
N GLY A 608 -30.92 -1.14 12.41
CA GLY A 608 -31.20 -0.82 13.81
C GLY A 608 -30.04 -0.12 14.53
N ASP A 609 -28.91 0.11 13.86
CA ASP A 609 -27.82 0.96 14.39
C ASP A 609 -27.79 2.39 13.83
N HIS A 610 -28.75 2.72 12.95
CA HIS A 610 -28.95 4.05 12.37
C HIS A 610 -27.74 4.56 11.57
N LEU A 611 -26.86 3.67 11.09
CA LEU A 611 -25.71 4.01 10.24
C LEU A 611 -25.55 3.04 9.07
N HIS A 612 -25.62 1.73 9.35
CA HIS A 612 -25.46 0.71 8.31
C HIS A 612 -26.83 0.27 7.77
N PRO A 613 -27.02 0.23 6.45
CA PRO A 613 -28.14 -0.46 5.85
C PRO A 613 -28.01 -1.98 6.07
N GLY A 614 -29.13 -2.67 6.35
CA GLY A 614 -29.21 -4.13 6.25
C GLY A 614 -29.38 -4.61 4.80
N ASP A 615 -29.57 -5.91 4.60
CA ASP A 615 -29.69 -6.56 3.27
C ASP A 615 -30.65 -5.86 2.29
N ALA A 616 -31.75 -5.27 2.78
CA ALA A 616 -32.70 -4.53 1.97
C ALA A 616 -32.11 -3.22 1.41
N GLY A 617 -31.43 -2.45 2.26
CA GLY A 617 -30.79 -1.19 1.85
C GLY A 617 -29.51 -1.41 1.04
N LEU A 618 -28.74 -2.45 1.34
CA LEU A 618 -27.56 -2.83 0.55
C LEU A 618 -27.96 -3.28 -0.87
N ARG A 619 -29.07 -4.02 -1.00
CA ARG A 619 -29.67 -4.32 -2.31
C ARG A 619 -30.15 -3.06 -3.03
N ALA A 620 -30.84 -2.15 -2.33
CA ALA A 620 -31.33 -0.91 -2.93
C ALA A 620 -30.17 -0.02 -3.45
N ILE A 621 -29.04 0.05 -2.73
CA ILE A 621 -27.80 0.67 -3.22
C ILE A 621 -27.36 0.00 -4.52
N ALA A 622 -27.18 -1.33 -4.51
CA ALA A 622 -26.69 -2.07 -5.66
C ALA A 622 -27.61 -1.96 -6.88
N GLU A 623 -28.94 -1.92 -6.68
CA GLU A 623 -29.95 -1.74 -7.73
C GLU A 623 -29.95 -0.33 -8.34
N SER A 624 -29.54 0.69 -7.58
CA SER A 624 -29.47 2.08 -8.05
C SER A 624 -28.28 2.38 -8.97
N VAL A 625 -27.30 1.49 -9.04
CA VAL A 625 -26.11 1.61 -9.91
C VAL A 625 -26.50 1.43 -11.38
N ASP A 626 -26.13 2.38 -12.23
CA ASP A 626 -26.22 2.22 -13.68
C ASP A 626 -25.06 1.35 -14.19
N LEU A 627 -25.40 0.22 -14.81
CA LEU A 627 -24.42 -0.75 -15.28
C LEU A 627 -23.78 -0.33 -16.61
N TYR A 628 -24.49 0.43 -17.46
CA TYR A 628 -23.95 0.92 -18.72
C TYR A 628 -22.93 2.03 -18.44
N GLU A 629 -23.27 2.98 -17.56
CA GLU A 629 -22.36 4.03 -17.11
C GLU A 629 -21.09 3.43 -16.46
N LEU A 630 -21.26 2.46 -15.55
CA LEU A 630 -20.17 1.79 -14.86
C LEU A 630 -19.21 1.05 -15.81
N LEU A 631 -19.70 0.50 -16.92
CA LEU A 631 -18.87 -0.22 -17.90
C LEU A 631 -18.46 0.62 -19.11
N GLY A 632 -19.06 1.80 -19.32
CA GLY A 632 -18.71 2.71 -20.42
C GLY A 632 -19.28 2.23 -21.76
N SER A 633 -20.48 1.64 -21.74
CA SER A 633 -21.14 0.96 -22.88
C SER A 633 -22.39 1.69 -23.36
#